data_AF-A0AAV2AZG2-F1
#
_entry.id   AF-A0AAV2AZG2-F1
#
_cell.length_a   1.000
_cell.length_b   1.000
_cell.length_c   1.000
_cell.angle_alpha   90.00
_cell.angle_beta   90.00
_cell.angle_gamma   90.00
#
_symmetry.space_group_name_H-M   'P 1'
#
loop_
_entity.id
_entity.type
_entity.pdbx_description
1 polymer ?
#
loop_
_entity_poly.entity_id
_entity_poly.type
_entity_poly.pdbx_seq_one_letter_code
_entity_poly.pdbx_strand_id
1 'polypeptide(L)'
;MKPDDIRYKTKDALLEKAEYNVFVVDWTEYNGAPYAQATANTRVIGAIIAKMINFLIEEGGATAESFHLIGHSLGAHTAGYAGERVKNLGRIT
;
A
#
# COMPACT_ATOMS: atom_id res chain seq x y z
N MET A 1 -17.28 5.33 -9.50
CA MET A 1 -15.83 5.22 -9.76
C MET A 1 -15.41 6.50 -10.48
N LYS A 2 -14.36 7.21 -10.04
CA LYS A 2 -13.92 8.46 -10.68
C LYS A 2 -13.03 8.07 -11.88
N PRO A 3 -13.47 8.26 -13.14
CA PRO A 3 -12.77 7.74 -14.32
C PRO A 3 -11.33 8.25 -14.47
N ASP A 4 -11.01 9.42 -13.88
CA ASP A 4 -9.71 10.07 -14.00
C ASP A 4 -8.76 9.86 -12.84
N ASP A 5 -9.12 9.03 -11.87
CA ASP A 5 -8.27 8.75 -10.73
C ASP A 5 -7.15 7.78 -11.10
N ILE A 6 -5.91 8.29 -11.04
CA ILE A 6 -4.69 7.55 -11.40
C ILE A 6 -4.54 6.24 -10.62
N ARG A 7 -5.03 6.17 -9.38
CA ARG A 7 -4.93 4.95 -8.55
C ARG A 7 -5.71 3.80 -9.21
N TYR A 8 -6.88 4.12 -9.77
CA TYR A 8 -7.71 3.13 -10.44
C TYR A 8 -7.21 2.82 -11.85
N LYS A 9 -6.70 3.81 -12.59
CA LYS A 9 -6.04 3.57 -13.89
C LYS A 9 -4.84 2.62 -13.75
N THR A 10 -4.00 2.81 -12.72
CA THR A 10 -2.89 1.90 -12.42
C THR A 10 -3.39 0.51 -12.04
N LYS A 11 -4.43 0.41 -11.21
CA LYS A 11 -5.05 -0.87 -10.85
C LYS A 11 -5.57 -1.61 -12.09
N ASP A 12 -6.31 -0.94 -12.97
CA ASP A 12 -6.81 -1.53 -14.22
C ASP A 12 -5.66 -1.99 -15.12
N ALA A 13 -4.63 -1.16 -15.30
CA ALA A 13 -3.44 -1.53 -16.08
C ALA A 13 -2.69 -2.74 -15.51
N LEU A 14 -2.65 -2.92 -14.18
CA LEU A 14 -2.07 -4.11 -13.56
C LEU A 14 -2.92 -5.35 -13.87
N LEU A 15 -4.24 -5.24 -13.72
CA LEU A 15 -5.18 -6.35 -13.98
C LEU A 15 -5.20 -6.77 -15.46
N GLU A 16 -4.89 -5.86 -16.38
CA GLU A 16 -4.71 -6.19 -17.80
C GLU A 16 -3.43 -7.01 -18.08
N LYS A 17 -2.43 -6.97 -17.18
CA LYS A 17 -1.14 -7.66 -17.37
C LYS A 17 -1.13 -9.08 -16.81
N ALA A 18 -1.78 -9.31 -15.68
CA ALA A 18 -1.93 -10.65 -15.10
C ALA A 18 -3.03 -10.68 -14.04
N GLU A 19 -3.32 -11.87 -13.54
CA GLU A 19 -4.22 -12.08 -12.41
C GLU A 19 -3.54 -11.64 -11.10
N TYR A 20 -3.94 -10.48 -10.60
CA TYR A 20 -3.44 -9.91 -9.34
C TYR A 20 -4.59 -9.62 -8.38
N ASN A 21 -4.31 -9.74 -7.08
CA ASN A 21 -5.10 -9.09 -6.05
C ASN A 21 -4.58 -7.66 -5.87
N VAL A 22 -5.37 -6.65 -6.28
CA VAL A 22 -4.95 -5.25 -6.21
C VAL A 22 -5.72 -4.49 -5.13
N PHE A 23 -5.00 -4.05 -4.09
CA PHE A 23 -5.54 -3.26 -2.99
C PHE A 23 -5.21 -1.78 -3.18
N VAL A 24 -6.23 -0.94 -3.36
CA VAL A 24 -6.06 0.52 -3.39
C VAL A 24 -6.17 1.05 -1.96
N VAL A 25 -5.06 1.56 -1.41
CA VAL A 25 -5.04 2.16 -0.07
C VAL A 25 -5.45 3.63 -0.17
N ASP A 26 -6.71 3.94 0.15
CA ASP A 26 -7.19 5.31 0.26
C ASP A 26 -7.02 5.83 1.70
N TRP A 27 -6.16 6.83 1.86
CA TRP A 27 -5.94 7.54 3.12
C TRP A 27 -6.06 9.06 2.94
N THR A 28 -6.88 9.48 1.97
CA THR A 28 -7.08 10.89 1.58
C THR A 28 -7.54 11.77 2.75
N GLU A 29 -8.32 11.21 3.67
CA GLU A 29 -8.77 11.90 4.88
C GLU A 29 -7.59 12.39 5.76
N TYR A 30 -6.45 11.71 5.69
CA TYR A 30 -5.30 11.96 6.58
C TYR A 30 -4.09 12.59 5.88
N ASN A 31 -4.11 12.72 4.55
CA ASN A 31 -3.01 13.27 3.77
C ASN A 31 -3.12 14.77 3.48
N GLY A 32 -4.31 15.37 3.70
CA GLY A 32 -4.55 16.81 3.57
C GLY A 32 -4.12 17.66 4.77
N ALA A 33 -3.59 17.04 5.83
CA ALA A 33 -3.06 17.73 7.00
C ALA A 33 -1.80 18.55 6.66
N PRO A 34 -1.35 19.50 7.51
CA PRO A 34 -0.07 20.17 7.34
C PRO A 34 1.06 19.16 7.09
N TYR A 35 2.01 19.48 6.20
CA TYR A 35 2.97 18.50 5.66
C TYR A 35 3.69 17.66 6.73
N ALA A 36 4.08 18.28 7.85
CA ALA A 36 4.69 17.57 8.97
C ALA A 36 3.75 16.52 9.61
N GLN A 37 2.46 16.84 9.74
CA GLN A 37 1.44 15.91 10.23
C GLN A 37 1.13 14.83 9.19
N ALA A 38 0.99 15.18 7.91
CA ALA A 38 0.79 14.20 6.85
C ALA A 38 1.96 13.20 6.78
N THR A 39 3.19 13.68 6.97
CA THR A 39 4.40 12.86 7.11
C THR A 39 4.35 11.99 8.37
N ALA A 40 3.91 12.51 9.52
CA ALA A 40 3.75 11.71 10.72
C ALA A 40 2.71 10.59 10.54
N ASN A 41 1.63 10.87 9.81
CA ASN A 41 0.55 9.92 9.54
C ASN A 41 1.02 8.72 8.69
N THR A 42 2.05 8.86 7.85
CA THR A 42 2.57 7.73 7.03
C THR A 42 3.03 6.56 7.90
N ARG A 43 3.51 6.82 9.12
CA ARG A 43 3.89 5.77 10.09
C ARG A 43 2.68 4.92 10.51
N VAL A 44 1.56 5.59 10.80
CA VAL A 44 0.33 4.92 11.23
C VAL A 44 -0.27 4.14 10.07
N ILE A 45 -0.36 4.75 8.88
CA ILE A 45 -0.88 4.07 7.69
C ILE A 45 0.01 2.87 7.31
N GLY A 46 1.34 3.01 7.40
CA GLY A 46 2.26 1.90 7.16
C GLY A 46 2.06 0.73 8.14
N ALA A 47 1.80 1.02 9.41
CA ALA A 47 1.47 -0.01 10.41
C ALA A 47 0.14 -0.72 10.10
N ILE A 48 -0.87 0.01 9.61
CA ILE A 48 -2.15 -0.57 9.19
C ILE A 48 -1.98 -1.48 7.98
N ILE A 49 -1.20 -1.07 6.97
CA ILE A 49 -0.90 -1.90 5.80
C ILE A 49 -0.16 -3.18 6.22
N ALA A 50 0.86 -3.07 7.09
CA ALA A 50 1.59 -4.23 7.59
C ALA A 50 0.67 -5.19 8.35
N LYS A 51 -0.26 -4.68 9.18
CA LYS A 51 -1.25 -5.50 9.88
C LYS A 51 -2.15 -6.25 8.89
N MET A 52 -2.59 -5.60 7.81
CA MET A 52 -3.37 -6.25 6.76
C MET A 52 -2.58 -7.36 6.05
N ILE A 53 -1.32 -7.10 5.70
CA ILE A 53 -0.46 -8.09 5.05
C ILE A 53 -0.25 -9.31 5.95
N ASN A 54 0.09 -9.09 7.22
CA ASN A 54 0.30 -10.18 8.17
C ASN A 54 -0.98 -11.00 8.37
N PHE A 55 -2.15 -10.36 8.44
CA PHE A 55 -3.44 -11.08 8.46
C PHE A 55 -3.63 -11.97 7.23
N LEU A 56 -3.32 -11.48 6.03
CA LEU A 56 -3.43 -12.29 4.80
C LEU A 56 -2.41 -13.43 4.74
N ILE A 57 -1.26 -13.28 5.38
CA ILE A 57 -0.27 -14.34 5.52
C ILE A 57 -0.78 -15.40 6.51
N GLU A 58 -1.21 -14.98 7.69
CA GLU A 58 -1.62 -15.85 8.80
C GLU A 58 -2.91 -16.62 8.49
N GLU A 59 -3.92 -15.93 7.94
CA GLU A 59 -5.27 -16.49 7.75
C GLU A 59 -5.57 -16.82 6.27
N GLY A 60 -4.88 -16.16 5.33
CA GLY A 60 -5.16 -16.27 3.90
C GLY A 60 -4.19 -17.17 3.13
N GLY A 61 -3.11 -17.65 3.76
CA GLY A 61 -2.09 -18.49 3.12
C GLY A 61 -1.19 -17.76 2.11
N ALA A 62 -1.18 -16.42 2.12
CA ALA A 62 -0.25 -15.64 1.30
C ALA A 62 1.17 -15.73 1.84
N THR A 63 2.18 -15.49 0.99
CA THR A 63 3.58 -15.35 1.42
C THR A 63 4.00 -13.89 1.40
N ALA A 64 4.89 -13.46 2.30
CA ALA A 64 5.37 -12.08 2.34
C ALA A 64 6.02 -11.65 1.01
N GLU A 65 6.71 -12.58 0.35
CA GLU A 65 7.38 -12.40 -0.92
C GLU A 65 6.40 -12.18 -2.09
N SER A 66 5.12 -12.55 -1.93
CA SER A 66 4.08 -12.34 -2.95
C SER A 66 3.53 -10.91 -2.98
N PHE A 67 3.85 -10.08 -2.00
CA PHE A 67 3.37 -8.70 -1.92
C PHE A 67 4.34 -7.72 -2.61
N HIS A 68 3.76 -6.82 -3.43
CA HIS A 68 4.45 -5.66 -4.01
C HIS A 68 3.69 -4.39 -3.62
N LEU A 69 4.35 -3.51 -2.87
CA LEU A 69 3.80 -2.22 -2.46
C LEU A 69 4.26 -1.15 -3.45
N ILE A 70 3.31 -0.41 -4.02
CA ILE A 70 3.58 0.71 -4.94
C ILE A 70 3.17 2.01 -4.24
N GLY A 71 4.13 2.89 -3.97
CA GLY A 71 3.94 4.11 -3.21
C GLY A 71 4.49 5.34 -3.94
N HIS A 72 3.65 6.34 -4.17
CA HIS A 72 4.07 7.62 -4.76
C HIS A 72 4.13 8.74 -3.70
N SER A 73 5.17 9.57 -3.75
CA SER A 73 5.37 10.69 -2.82
C SER A 73 5.37 10.22 -1.35
N LEU A 74 4.54 10.79 -0.46
CA LEU A 74 4.40 10.29 0.92
C LEU A 74 3.99 8.80 0.98
N GLY A 75 3.31 8.30 -0.05
CA GLY A 75 3.00 6.87 -0.19
C GLY A 75 4.25 5.98 -0.30
N ALA A 76 5.37 6.48 -0.83
CA ALA A 76 6.63 5.73 -0.87
C ALA A 76 7.17 5.49 0.56
N HIS A 77 7.11 6.52 1.41
CA HIS A 77 7.48 6.39 2.82
C HIS A 77 6.49 5.52 3.60
N THR A 78 5.18 5.62 3.32
CA THR A 78 4.17 4.72 3.87
C THR A 78 4.47 3.26 3.53
N ALA A 79 4.83 2.97 2.27
CA ALA A 79 5.26 1.64 1.85
C ALA A 79 6.54 1.18 2.57
N GLY A 80 7.51 2.08 2.76
CA GLY A 80 8.72 1.81 3.56
C GLY A 80 8.40 1.42 5.01
N TYR A 81 7.49 2.15 5.67
CA TYR A 81 7.05 1.82 7.02
C TYR A 81 6.30 0.47 7.09
N ALA A 82 5.54 0.12 6.05
CA ALA A 82 4.93 -1.20 5.97
C ALA A 82 5.99 -2.30 5.80
N GLY A 83 6.96 -2.11 4.89
CA GLY A 83 8.04 -3.06 4.63
C GLY A 83 8.96 -3.29 5.83
N GLU A 84 9.23 -2.26 6.63
CA GLU A 84 9.95 -2.39 7.91
C GLU A 84 9.27 -3.40 8.86
N ARG A 85 7.94 -3.53 8.78
CA ARG A 85 7.10 -4.33 9.69
C ARG A 85 6.72 -5.70 9.11
N VAL A 86 7.01 -5.96 7.84
CA VAL A 86 6.73 -7.23 7.16
C VAL A 86 8.05 -7.87 6.74
N LYS A 87 8.45 -8.92 7.45
CA LYS A 87 9.69 -9.64 7.16
C LYS A 87 9.60 -10.32 5.79
N ASN A 88 10.66 -10.21 4.99
CA ASN A 88 10.76 -10.76 3.63
C ASN A 88 9.71 -10.21 2.64
N LEU A 89 9.27 -8.97 2.81
CA LEU A 89 8.39 -8.34 1.84
C LEU A 89 9.01 -8.40 0.43
N GLY A 90 8.23 -8.84 -0.56
CA GLY A 90 8.72 -9.11 -1.92
C GLY A 90 9.31 -7.89 -2.63
N ARG A 91 8.56 -6.78 -2.68
CA ARG A 91 9.00 -5.57 -3.39
C ARG A 91 8.33 -4.29 -2.90
N ILE A 92 9.08 -3.18 -2.99
CA ILE A 92 8.56 -1.80 -2.88
C ILE A 92 8.95 -1.04 -4.16
N THR A 93 8.06 -0.20 -4.69
CA THR A 93 8.36 0.73 -5.80
C THR A 93 7.70 2.08 -5.55
#